data_AF-A0A3M1HCY0-F1
#
_entry.id   AF-A0A3M1HCY0-F1
#
_cell.length_a   1.000
_cell.length_b   1.000
_cell.length_c   1.000
_cell.angle_alpha   90.00
_cell.angle_beta   90.00
_cell.angle_gamma   90.00
#
_symmetry.space_group_name_H-M   'P 1'
#
loop_
_entity.id
_entity.type
_entity.pdbx_description
1 polymer ?
#
loop_
_entity_poly.entity_id
_entity_poly.type
_entity_poly.pdbx_seq_one_letter_code
_entity_poly.pdbx_strand_id
1 'polypeptide(L)'
;MARKKQVSVCVAGGIIKKLSLPYTEEKTPFGIYKLLDARGQNVPKIELIKVANNEGIPVMSDYGRIFPEGKTSRDFIKKGNKRK
;
A
#
# COMPACT_ATOMS: atom_id res chain seq x y z
N MET A 1 5.06 -18.09 2.99
CA MET A 1 3.96 -17.79 2.05
C MET A 1 3.72 -16.28 2.03
N ALA A 2 4.13 -15.58 0.98
CA ALA A 2 3.85 -14.15 0.84
C ALA A 2 2.33 -13.96 0.69
N ARG A 3 1.67 -13.34 1.67
CA ARG A 3 0.25 -12.99 1.55
C ARG A 3 0.11 -12.02 0.38
N LYS A 4 -0.85 -12.26 -0.50
CA LYS A 4 -1.22 -11.36 -1.60
C LYS A 4 -2.62 -10.81 -1.35
N LYS A 5 -2.87 -9.57 -1.73
CA LYS A 5 -4.17 -8.90 -1.66
C LYS A 5 -4.62 -8.63 -3.09
N GLN A 6 -5.85 -9.03 -3.41
CA GLN A 6 -6.47 -8.61 -4.66
C GLN A 6 -7.04 -7.21 -4.46
N VAL A 7 -6.62 -6.27 -5.31
CA VAL A 7 -7.12 -4.89 -5.33
C VAL A 7 -7.66 -4.59 -6.72
N SER A 8 -8.71 -3.78 -6.79
CA SER A 8 -9.26 -3.30 -8.05
C SER A 8 -8.69 -1.92 -8.35
N VAL A 9 -8.08 -1.75 -9.51
CA VAL A 9 -7.56 -0.46 -10.00
C VAL A 9 -8.20 -0.13 -11.34
N CYS A 10 -8.53 1.14 -11.55
CA CYS A 10 -8.91 1.61 -12.88
C CYS A 10 -7.63 1.90 -13.67
N VAL A 11 -7.48 1.32 -14.86
CA VAL A 11 -6.37 1.66 -15.77
C VAL A 11 -6.87 2.57 -16.89
N ALA A 12 -5.94 3.15 -17.65
CA ALA A 12 -6.25 4.05 -18.76
C ALA A 12 -7.33 3.44 -19.69
N GLY A 13 -8.33 4.25 -20.03
CA GLY A 13 -9.51 3.80 -20.78
C GLY A 13 -10.71 3.36 -19.92
N GLY A 14 -10.68 3.54 -18.59
CA GLY A 14 -11.81 3.23 -17.70
C GLY A 14 -11.96 1.74 -17.38
N ILE A 15 -10.97 0.93 -17.74
CA ILE A 15 -11.00 -0.53 -17.54
C ILE A 15 -10.64 -0.83 -16.09
N ILE A 16 -11.54 -1.52 -15.37
CA ILE A 16 -11.26 -2.00 -14.02
C ILE A 16 -10.44 -3.29 -14.12
N LYS A 17 -9.19 -3.24 -13.64
CA LYS A 17 -8.28 -4.39 -13.58
C LYS A 17 -8.14 -4.86 -12.13
N LYS A 18 -8.27 -6.16 -11.91
CA LYS A 18 -7.94 -6.79 -10.62
C LYS A 18 -6.45 -7.13 -10.61
N LEU A 19 -5.72 -6.55 -9.66
CA LEU A 19 -4.29 -6.82 -9.44
C LEU A 19 -4.09 -7.57 -8.14
N SER A 20 -3.22 -8.58 -8.18
CA SER A 20 -2.81 -9.32 -6.98
C SER A 20 -1.47 -8.78 -6.52
N LEU A 21 -1.51 -7.88 -5.53
CA LEU A 21 -0.32 -7.23 -4.99
C LEU A 21 0.19 -8.03 -3.77
N PRO A 22 1.47 -8.41 -3.72
CA PRO A 22 2.05 -9.00 -2.52
C PRO A 22 2.19 -7.96 -1.41
N TYR A 23 2.12 -8.41 -0.16
CA TYR A 23 2.52 -7.60 0.98
C TYR A 23 4.04 -7.64 1.15
N THR A 24 4.62 -6.47 1.36
CA THR A 24 6.02 -6.27 1.73
C THR A 24 6.07 -5.57 3.09
N GLU A 25 7.07 -5.90 3.90
CA GLU A 25 7.34 -5.24 5.16
C GLU A 25 8.47 -4.24 4.98
N GLU A 26 8.27 -3.03 5.48
CA GLU A 26 9.29 -1.99 5.42
C GLU A 26 9.73 -1.62 6.83
N LYS A 27 11.06 -1.64 7.02
CA LYS A 27 11.71 -1.24 8.26
C LYS A 27 12.08 0.23 8.18
N THR A 28 11.57 1.00 9.13
CA THR A 28 11.93 2.41 9.35
C THR A 28 12.61 2.55 10.71
N PRO A 29 13.29 3.68 10.99
CA PRO A 29 13.84 3.96 12.32
C PRO A 29 12.79 3.88 13.44
N PHE A 30 11.51 4.12 13.11
CA PHE A 30 10.40 4.12 14.05
C PHE A 30 9.76 2.74 14.27
N GLY A 31 10.03 1.76 13.39
CA GLY A 31 9.49 0.40 13.47
C GLY A 31 9.21 -0.21 12.09
N ILE A 32 8.47 -1.33 12.08
CA ILE A 32 8.15 -2.08 10.86
C ILE A 32 6.66 -1.94 10.55
N TYR A 33 6.32 -1.64 9.30
CA TYR A 33 4.93 -1.62 8.83
C TYR A 33 4.77 -2.38 7.51
N LYS A 34 3.53 -2.80 7.24
CA LYS A 34 3.16 -3.54 6.02
C LYS A 34 2.71 -2.58 4.94
N LEU A 35 3.07 -2.87 3.71
CA LEU A 35 2.68 -2.13 2.53
C LEU A 35 2.42 -3.08 1.36
N LEU A 36 1.59 -2.65 0.41
CA LEU A 36 1.31 -3.39 -0.81
C LEU A 36 2.35 -3.06 -1.87
N ASP A 37 2.97 -4.05 -2.48
CA ASP A 37 3.98 -3.83 -3.51
C ASP A 37 3.35 -3.83 -4.90
N ALA A 38 3.27 -2.64 -5.50
CA ALA A 38 2.80 -2.39 -6.85
C ALA A 38 3.94 -1.99 -7.81
N ARG A 39 5.21 -2.22 -7.45
CA ARG A 39 6.34 -1.94 -8.35
C ARG A 39 6.25 -2.78 -9.62
N GLY A 40 6.57 -2.17 -10.76
CA GLY A 40 6.44 -2.79 -12.08
C GLY A 40 4.99 -2.98 -12.56
N GLN A 41 3.99 -2.51 -11.80
CA GLN A 41 2.61 -2.43 -12.28
C GLN A 41 2.41 -1.07 -12.95
N ASN A 42 1.95 -1.07 -14.21
CA ASN A 42 1.62 0.16 -14.93
C ASN A 42 0.27 0.72 -14.47
N VAL A 43 0.23 1.22 -13.23
CA VAL A 43 -0.95 1.79 -12.58
C VAL A 43 -0.71 3.28 -12.34
N PRO A 44 -1.65 4.16 -12.73
CA PRO A 44 -1.49 5.59 -12.50
C PRO A 44 -1.48 5.91 -11.00
N LYS A 45 -0.68 6.93 -10.62
CA LYS A 45 -0.49 7.36 -9.23
C LYS A 45 -1.81 7.62 -8.49
N ILE A 46 -2.79 8.22 -9.16
CA ILE A 46 -4.13 8.48 -8.60
C ILE A 46 -4.85 7.21 -8.14
N GLU A 47 -4.71 6.12 -8.89
CA GLU A 47 -5.38 4.87 -8.58
C GLU A 47 -4.67 4.13 -7.45
N LEU A 48 -3.34 4.24 -7.39
CA LEU A 48 -2.56 3.76 -6.25
C LEU A 48 -2.96 4.49 -4.94
N ILE A 49 -3.24 5.80 -5.01
CA ILE A 49 -3.76 6.57 -3.87
C ILE A 49 -5.14 6.04 -3.45
N LYS A 50 -6.06 5.81 -4.41
CA LYS A 50 -7.38 5.23 -4.13
C LYS A 50 -7.27 3.85 -3.49
N VAL A 51 -6.38 2.99 -4.00
CA VAL A 51 -6.12 1.67 -3.40
C VAL A 51 -5.62 1.83 -1.97
N ALA A 52 -4.65 2.71 -1.73
CA ALA A 52 -4.13 2.94 -0.39
C ALA A 52 -5.24 3.39 0.57
N ASN A 53 -6.09 4.32 0.13
CA ASN A 53 -7.24 4.82 0.90
C ASN A 53 -8.27 3.74 1.20
N ASN A 54 -8.70 2.99 0.18
CA ASN A 54 -9.73 1.96 0.31
C ASN A 54 -9.27 0.79 1.18
N GLU A 55 -8.03 0.34 0.99
CA GLU A 55 -7.47 -0.77 1.76
C GLU A 55 -6.97 -0.33 3.14
N GLY A 56 -6.78 0.98 3.34
CA GLY A 56 -6.19 1.55 4.54
C GLY A 56 -4.76 1.05 4.76
N ILE A 57 -3.99 0.75 3.71
CA ILE A 57 -2.63 0.23 3.78
C ILE A 57 -1.76 1.00 2.78
N PRO A 58 -0.52 1.41 3.14
CA PRO A 58 0.39 2.07 2.22
C PRO A 58 0.72 1.20 1.00
N VAL A 59 0.97 1.83 -0.14
CA VAL A 59 1.33 1.16 -1.39
C VAL A 59 2.73 1.61 -1.80
N MET A 60 3.63 0.66 -2.04
CA MET A 60 4.92 0.90 -2.70
C MET A 60 4.73 0.80 -4.20
N SER A 61 5.18 1.81 -4.93
CA SER A 61 5.11 1.86 -6.39
C SER A 61 6.41 2.39 -6.97
N ASP A 62 6.51 2.45 -8.29
CA ASP A 62 7.68 3.03 -8.98
C ASP A 62 7.79 4.55 -8.71
N TYR A 63 6.70 5.20 -8.29
CA TYR A 63 6.70 6.60 -7.82
C TYR A 63 7.17 6.76 -6.37
N GLY A 64 7.50 5.64 -5.69
CA GLY A 64 7.80 5.59 -4.26
C GLY A 64 6.59 5.19 -3.41
N ARG A 65 6.61 5.62 -2.15
CA ARG A 65 5.64 5.23 -1.11
C ARG A 65 4.42 6.15 -1.15
N ILE A 66 3.25 5.55 -1.34
CA ILE A 66 1.97 6.24 -1.35
C ILE A 66 1.23 5.83 -0.08
N PHE A 67 1.03 6.80 0.81
CA PHE A 67 0.26 6.62 2.02
C PHE A 67 -1.20 7.00 1.79
N PRO A 68 -2.13 6.41 2.56
CA PRO A 68 -3.50 6.88 2.59
C PRO A 68 -3.57 8.34 3.03
N GLU A 69 -4.57 9.05 2.55
CA GLU A 69 -4.79 10.47 2.81
C GLU A 69 -4.88 10.74 4.32
N GLY A 70 -4.14 11.76 4.76
CA GLY A 70 -4.03 12.14 6.18
C GLY A 70 -3.27 11.16 7.06
N LYS A 71 -2.68 10.08 6.51
CA LYS A 71 -1.88 9.11 7.27
C LYS A 71 -0.42 9.13 6.87
N THR A 72 0.43 8.78 7.82
CA THR A 72 1.89 8.72 7.65
C THR A 72 2.42 7.35 8.07
N SER A 73 3.71 7.08 7.83
CA SER A 73 4.33 5.82 8.26
C SER A 73 4.12 5.54 9.76
N ARG A 74 4.05 6.58 10.61
CA ARG A 74 3.81 6.46 12.05
C ARG A 74 2.47 5.84 12.41
N ASP A 75 1.45 6.02 11.59
CA ASP A 75 0.10 5.47 11.81
C ASP A 75 0.03 3.97 11.54
N PHE A 76 0.93 3.45 10.70
CA PHE A 76 0.97 2.03 10.30
C PHE A 76 2.02 1.21 11.00
N ILE A 77 3.05 1.86 11.53
CA ILE A 77 4.01 1.20 12.40
C ILE A 77 3.22 0.75 13.61
N LYS A 78 3.11 -0.58 13.78
CA LYS A 78 2.63 -1.16 15.02
C LYS A 78 3.48 -0.54 16.13
N LYS A 79 2.95 0.46 16.83
CA LYS A 79 3.42 0.80 18.17
C LYS A 79 3.38 -0.54 18.88
N GLY A 80 4.57 -1.08 19.21
CA GLY A 80 4.67 -2.26 20.05
C GLY A 80 3.70 -2.02 21.19
N ASN A 81 2.68 -2.87 21.27
CA ASN A 81 1.55 -2.66 22.15
C ASN A 81 2.15 -2.39 23.54
N LYS A 82 1.99 -1.16 24.05
CA LYS A 82 2.30 -0.87 25.44
C LYS A 82 1.42 -1.85 26.22
N ARG A 83 2.05 -2.85 26.84
CA ARG A 83 1.44 -3.62 27.92
C ARG A 83 0.82 -2.61 28.87
N LYS A 84 -0.49 -2.66 29.03
CA LYS A 84 -1.18 -2.23 30.23
C LYS A 84 -1.98 -3.41 30.71
#